data_AF-A0A0X8FH72-F1
#
_entry.id   AF-A0A0X8FH72-F1
#
_cell.length_a   1.000
_cell.length_b   1.000
_cell.length_c   1.000
_cell.angle_alpha   90.00
_cell.angle_beta   90.00
_cell.angle_gamma   90.00
#
_symmetry.space_group_name_H-M   'P 1'
#
loop_
_entity.id
_entity.type
_entity.pdbx_description
1 polymer ?
#
loop_
_entity_poly.entity_id
_entity_poly.type
_entity_poly.pdbx_seq_one_letter_code
_entity_poly.pdbx_strand_id
1 'polypeptide(L)'
;MMDLIDKINAFRDERDWRKFHNEKDLALSIVLEASELLEIYQWKSAEEGNKNLQAIKEELADVLIYSLMFADNLDLDVNQIIEEKLKLNAKKYPVEKSKGSNKKYTEL
;
A
#
# COMPACT_ATOMS: atom_id res chain seq x y z
N MET A 1 12.12 -21.82 0.56
CA MET A 1 10.73 -21.34 0.41
C MET A 1 10.85 -19.97 -0.22
N MET A 2 10.23 -19.71 -1.38
CA MET A 2 10.29 -18.37 -2.02
C MET A 2 9.66 -17.32 -1.11
N ASP A 3 10.28 -16.15 -1.07
CA ASP A 3 9.71 -14.98 -0.41
C ASP A 3 8.43 -14.52 -1.14
N LEU A 4 7.61 -13.69 -0.49
CA LEU A 4 6.37 -13.18 -1.07
C LEU A 4 6.63 -12.38 -2.36
N ILE A 5 7.64 -11.51 -2.36
CA ILE A 5 8.02 -10.71 -3.53
C ILE A 5 8.45 -11.62 -4.68
N ASP A 6 9.22 -12.69 -4.39
CA ASP A 6 9.60 -13.68 -5.41
C ASP A 6 8.38 -14.33 -6.07
N LYS A 7 7.35 -14.68 -5.29
CA LYS A 7 6.11 -15.29 -5.83
C LYS A 7 5.35 -14.33 -6.73
N ILE A 8 5.25 -13.06 -6.32
CA ILE A 8 4.62 -11.99 -7.10
C ILE A 8 5.36 -11.80 -8.42
N ASN A 9 6.69 -11.73 -8.36
CA ASN A 9 7.54 -11.57 -9.52
C ASN A 9 7.50 -12.77 -10.46
N ALA A 10 7.53 -13.99 -9.93
CA ALA A 10 7.39 -15.20 -10.74
C ALA A 10 6.05 -15.18 -11.50
N PHE A 11 4.94 -14.85 -10.83
CA PHE A 11 3.62 -14.74 -11.47
C PHE A 11 3.62 -13.72 -12.62
N ARG A 12 4.24 -12.55 -12.41
CA ARG A 12 4.40 -11.50 -13.44
C ARG A 12 5.25 -11.99 -14.61
N ASP A 13 6.38 -12.63 -14.32
CA ASP A 13 7.39 -12.98 -15.30
C ASP A 13 6.99 -14.19 -16.15
N GLU A 14 6.27 -15.16 -15.56
CA GLU A 14 5.64 -16.28 -16.28
C GLU A 14 4.69 -15.80 -17.40
N ARG A 15 4.18 -14.57 -17.30
CA ARG A 15 3.27 -13.94 -18.27
C ARG A 15 3.99 -12.94 -19.19
N ASP A 16 5.30 -12.81 -19.06
CA ASP A 16 6.11 -11.82 -19.79
C ASP A 16 5.58 -10.38 -19.61
N TRP A 17 5.05 -10.09 -18.41
CA TRP A 17 4.43 -8.78 -18.10
C TRP A 17 5.41 -7.74 -17.58
N ARG A 18 6.64 -8.13 -17.21
CA ARG A 18 7.65 -7.20 -16.69
C ARG A 18 7.88 -6.00 -17.62
N LYS A 19 7.81 -6.21 -18.93
CA LYS A 19 7.91 -5.14 -19.95
C LYS A 19 6.82 -4.07 -19.90
N PHE A 20 5.66 -4.38 -19.31
CA PHE A 20 4.54 -3.46 -19.12
C PHE A 20 4.50 -2.85 -17.71
N HIS A 21 5.27 -3.41 -16.77
CA HIS A 21 5.30 -3.00 -15.36
C HIS A 21 6.56 -2.17 -15.08
N ASN A 22 6.75 -1.07 -15.80
CA ASN A 22 7.73 -0.04 -15.40
C ASN A 22 7.20 0.80 -14.23
N GLU A 23 8.04 1.63 -13.64
CA GLU A 23 7.74 2.38 -12.41
C GLU A 23 6.55 3.33 -12.61
N LYS A 24 6.49 4.01 -13.75
CA LYS A 24 5.39 4.92 -14.07
C LYS A 24 4.07 4.17 -14.18
N ASP A 25 4.06 3.01 -14.87
CA ASP A 25 2.84 2.22 -15.03
C ASP A 25 2.42 1.51 -13.73
N LEU A 26 3.37 1.01 -12.94
CA LEU A 26 3.09 0.45 -11.61
C LEU A 26 2.55 1.51 -10.63
N ALA A 27 3.09 2.73 -10.66
CA ALA A 27 2.55 3.84 -9.86
C ALA A 27 1.11 4.20 -10.26
N LEU A 28 0.77 4.10 -11.56
CA LEU A 28 -0.61 4.25 -12.02
C LEU A 28 -1.49 3.13 -11.47
N SER A 29 -1.07 1.87 -11.60
CA SER A 29 -1.81 0.73 -11.04
C SER A 29 -2.08 0.89 -9.55
N ILE A 30 -1.09 1.28 -8.74
CA ILE A 30 -1.28 1.52 -7.30
C ILE A 30 -2.42 2.52 -7.03
N VAL A 31 -2.52 3.60 -7.80
CA VAL A 31 -3.59 4.60 -7.64
C VAL A 31 -4.94 4.06 -8.09
N LEU A 32 -4.98 3.27 -9.16
CA LEU A 32 -6.21 2.65 -9.64
C LEU A 32 -6.78 1.70 -8.59
N GLU A 33 -5.99 0.74 -8.10
CA GLU A 33 -6.48 -0.23 -7.10
C GLU A 33 -6.78 0.43 -5.75
N ALA A 34 -6.04 1.49 -5.38
CA ALA A 34 -6.38 2.27 -4.20
C ALA A 34 -7.72 3.01 -4.35
N SER A 35 -8.11 3.34 -5.59
CA SER A 35 -9.41 3.92 -5.90
C SER A 35 -10.53 2.88 -5.88
N GLU A 36 -10.27 1.64 -6.30
CA GLU A 36 -11.22 0.51 -6.17
C GLU A 36 -11.47 0.19 -4.69
N LEU A 37 -10.40 0.16 -3.87
CA LEU A 37 -10.52 0.04 -2.42
C LEU A 37 -11.36 1.18 -1.80
N LEU A 38 -11.20 2.41 -2.31
CA LEU A 38 -12.01 3.56 -1.88
C LEU A 38 -13.48 3.39 -2.29
N GLU A 39 -13.75 2.84 -3.47
CA GLU A 39 -15.10 2.66 -4.02
C GLU A 39 -15.98 1.77 -3.13
N ILE A 40 -15.38 0.81 -2.42
CA ILE A 40 -16.08 -0.02 -1.43
C ILE A 40 -16.86 0.84 -0.42
N TYR A 41 -16.30 1.99 -0.04
CA TYR A 41 -16.86 2.93 0.93
C TYR A 41 -17.62 4.10 0.28
N GLN A 42 -17.67 4.18 -1.05
CA GLN A 42 -18.39 5.24 -1.73
C GLN A 42 -19.88 5.19 -1.37
N TRP A 43 -20.41 6.32 -0.90
CA TRP A 43 -21.81 6.48 -0.44
C TRP A 43 -22.21 5.61 0.76
N LYS A 44 -21.23 5.08 1.51
CA LYS A 44 -21.47 4.19 2.67
C LYS A 44 -20.74 4.70 3.91
N SER A 45 -21.23 4.30 5.08
CA SER A 45 -20.45 4.41 6.32
C SER A 45 -19.29 3.40 6.33
N ALA A 46 -18.32 3.61 7.23
CA ALA A 46 -17.24 2.63 7.42
C ALA A 46 -17.78 1.26 7.85
N GLU A 47 -18.77 1.23 8.74
CA GLU A 47 -19.41 -0.01 9.20
C GLU A 47 -20.13 -0.75 8.08
N GLU A 48 -20.73 -0.02 7.14
CA GLU A 48 -21.37 -0.61 5.96
C GLU A 48 -20.35 -1.17 4.97
N GLY A 49 -19.29 -0.42 4.67
CA GLY A 49 -18.19 -0.87 3.81
C GLY A 49 -17.49 -2.11 4.35
N ASN A 50 -17.21 -2.15 5.66
CA ASN A 50 -16.56 -3.27 6.35
C ASN A 50 -17.31 -4.60 6.24
N LYS A 51 -18.61 -4.59 5.93
CA LYS A 51 -19.38 -5.82 5.68
C LYS A 51 -18.92 -6.55 4.42
N ASN A 52 -18.30 -5.85 3.45
CA ASN A 52 -17.74 -6.45 2.25
C ASN A 52 -16.25 -6.78 2.42
N LEU A 53 -15.93 -7.63 3.40
CA LEU A 53 -14.54 -7.99 3.72
C LEU A 53 -13.83 -8.69 2.55
N GLN A 54 -14.56 -9.37 1.66
CA GLN A 54 -13.97 -10.04 0.51
C GLN A 54 -13.40 -9.02 -0.48
N ALA A 55 -14.19 -8.03 -0.89
CA ALA A 55 -13.70 -6.97 -1.77
C ALA A 55 -12.54 -6.21 -1.13
N ILE A 56 -12.61 -5.89 0.17
CA ILE A 56 -11.52 -5.21 0.88
C ILE A 56 -10.21 -6.01 0.77
N LYS A 57 -10.26 -7.34 0.88
CA LYS A 57 -9.07 -8.19 0.77
C LYS A 57 -8.51 -8.21 -0.65
N GLU A 58 -9.37 -8.21 -1.65
CA GLU A 58 -8.98 -8.21 -3.07
C GLU A 58 -8.29 -6.88 -3.40
N GLU A 59 -8.96 -5.75 -3.22
CA GLU A 59 -8.41 -4.44 -3.59
C GLU A 59 -7.17 -4.07 -2.76
N LEU A 60 -7.16 -4.41 -1.46
CA LEU A 60 -5.97 -4.17 -0.64
C LEU A 60 -4.79 -5.06 -1.07
N ALA A 61 -5.05 -6.30 -1.46
CA ALA A 61 -4.00 -7.18 -1.96
C ALA A 61 -3.42 -6.63 -3.26
N ASP A 62 -4.24 -6.11 -4.17
CA ASP A 62 -3.77 -5.55 -5.43
C ASP A 62 -2.92 -4.29 -5.22
N VAL A 63 -3.35 -3.38 -4.33
CA VAL A 63 -2.51 -2.22 -3.91
C VAL A 63 -1.14 -2.69 -3.40
N LEU A 64 -1.11 -3.71 -2.55
CA LEU A 64 0.13 -4.24 -1.98
C LEU A 64 0.99 -4.94 -3.04
N ILE A 65 0.40 -5.73 -3.93
CA ILE A 65 1.10 -6.45 -4.99
C ILE A 65 1.82 -5.46 -5.91
N TYR A 66 1.13 -4.43 -6.40
CA TYR A 66 1.77 -3.43 -7.26
C TYR A 66 2.81 -2.58 -6.50
N SER A 67 2.57 -2.28 -5.22
CA SER A 67 3.55 -1.59 -4.38
C SER A 67 4.83 -2.40 -4.17
N LEU A 68 4.70 -3.71 -3.96
CA LEU A 68 5.84 -4.62 -3.81
C LEU A 68 6.60 -4.79 -5.13
N MET A 69 5.90 -4.94 -6.26
CA MET A 69 6.54 -4.94 -7.59
C MET A 69 7.29 -3.63 -7.84
N PHE A 70 6.72 -2.49 -7.45
CA PHE A 70 7.34 -1.18 -7.61
C PHE A 70 8.61 -1.04 -6.77
N ALA A 71 8.57 -1.49 -5.51
CA ALA A 71 9.73 -1.49 -4.64
C ALA A 71 10.85 -2.40 -5.19
N ASP A 72 10.49 -3.60 -5.64
CA ASP A 72 11.41 -4.57 -6.22
C ASP A 72 12.09 -4.05 -7.50
N ASN A 73 11.35 -3.41 -8.40
CA ASN A 73 11.91 -2.79 -9.60
C ASN A 73 13.00 -1.73 -9.29
N LEU A 74 12.93 -1.12 -8.11
CA LEU A 74 13.85 -0.08 -7.65
C LEU A 74 14.89 -0.59 -6.64
N ASP A 75 14.99 -1.90 -6.45
CA ASP A 75 15.86 -2.56 -5.48
C ASP A 75 15.68 -2.02 -4.04
N LEU A 76 14.44 -1.69 -3.66
CA LEU A 76 14.12 -1.17 -2.32
C LEU A 76 13.80 -2.28 -1.33
N ASP A 77 14.47 -2.27 -0.18
CA ASP A 77 14.07 -3.08 0.97
C ASP A 77 12.82 -2.46 1.63
N VAL A 78 11.69 -3.14 1.46
CA VAL A 78 10.38 -2.71 1.97
C VAL A 78 10.38 -2.54 3.50
N ASN A 79 11.06 -3.42 4.24
CA ASN A 79 11.13 -3.32 5.69
C ASN A 79 11.93 -2.07 6.09
N GLN A 80 13.07 -1.85 5.44
CA GLN A 80 13.92 -0.69 5.72
C GLN A 80 13.17 0.63 5.48
N ILE A 81 12.53 0.81 4.33
CA ILE A 81 11.85 2.07 4.00
C ILE A 81 10.67 2.34 4.95
N ILE A 82 9.97 1.29 5.43
CA ILE A 82 8.89 1.41 6.40
C ILE A 82 9.46 1.82 7.77
N GLU A 83 10.50 1.14 8.25
CA GLU A 83 11.13 1.45 9.54
C GLU A 83 11.65 2.90 9.60
N GLU A 84 12.33 3.34 8.55
CA GLU A 84 12.82 4.72 8.43
C GLU A 84 11.65 5.71 8.47
N LYS A 85 10.57 5.42 7.73
CA LYS A 85 9.38 6.26 7.73
C LYS A 85 8.69 6.32 9.09
N LEU A 86 8.61 5.19 9.81
CA LEU A 86 8.05 5.12 11.17
C LEU A 86 8.87 5.95 12.15
N LYS A 87 10.21 5.89 12.10
CA LYS A 87 11.10 6.74 12.92
C LYS A 87 10.85 8.22 12.66
N LEU A 88 10.66 8.63 11.41
CA LEU A 88 10.32 10.01 11.06
C LEU A 88 8.92 10.41 11.53
N ASN A 89 7.94 9.53 11.40
CA ASN A 89 6.57 9.79 11.86
C ASN A 89 6.51 9.91 13.39
N ALA A 90 7.25 9.10 14.14
CA ALA A 90 7.34 9.21 15.61
C ALA A 90 7.91 10.56 16.07
N LYS A 91 8.86 11.14 15.30
CA LYS A 91 9.36 12.51 15.57
C LYS A 91 8.31 13.58 15.27
N LYS A 92 7.52 13.41 14.20
CA LYS A 92 6.45 14.35 13.83
C LYS A 92 5.24 14.27 14.77
N TYR A 93 4.93 13.09 15.28
CA TYR A 93 3.78 12.83 16.15
C TYR A 93 4.23 12.21 17.49
N PRO A 94 4.85 12.99 18.40
CA PRO A 94 5.19 12.48 19.73
C PRO A 94 3.94 12.04 20.50
N VAL A 95 4.04 10.94 21.25
CA VAL A 95 2.91 10.37 22.00
C VAL A 95 2.26 11.42 22.91
N GLU A 96 3.06 12.15 23.68
CA GLU A 96 2.57 13.15 24.64
C GLU A 96 1.74 14.28 24.02
N LYS A 97 1.93 14.56 22.73
CA LYS A 97 1.20 15.61 22.00
C LYS A 97 0.07 15.06 21.13
N SER A 98 0.22 13.83 20.65
CA SER A 98 -0.61 13.29 19.56
C SER A 98 -1.62 12.25 20.03
N LYS A 99 -1.45 11.68 21.22
CA LYS A 99 -2.33 10.61 21.72
C LYS A 99 -3.78 11.09 21.83
N GLY A 100 -4.70 10.40 21.15
CA GLY A 100 -6.12 10.75 21.13
C GLY A 100 -6.46 11.98 20.28
N SER A 101 -5.50 12.53 19.54
CA SER A 101 -5.67 13.69 18.67
C SER A 101 -5.53 13.28 17.21
N ASN A 102 -6.45 13.74 16.36
CA ASN A 102 -6.35 13.61 14.89
C ASN A 102 -5.74 14.86 14.24
N LYS A 103 -5.26 15.83 15.04
CA LYS A 103 -4.62 17.03 14.52
C LYS A 103 -3.34 16.68 13.78
N LYS A 104 -3.10 17.40 12.69
CA LYS A 104 -1.85 17.29 11.95
C LYS A 104 -0.69 17.79 12.82
N TYR A 105 0.51 17.28 12.62
CA TYR A 105 1.70 17.70 13.39
C TYR A 105 2.00 19.20 13.35
N THR A 106 1.47 19.92 12.37
CA THR A 106 1.54 21.39 12.27
C THR A 106 0.63 22.12 13.26
N GLU A 107 -0.25 21.40 13.96
CA GLU A 107 -1.30 21.89 14.85
C GLU A 107 -1.26 21.24 16.25
N LEU A 108 -0.19 20.48 16.55
CA LEU A 108 0.03 19.78 17.82
C LEU A 108 0.69 20.64 18.92
#